data_AF-A0A371CKE2-F1
#
_entry.id   AF-A0A371CKE2-F1
#
_cell.length_a   1.000
_cell.length_b   1.000
_cell.length_c   1.000
_cell.angle_alpha   90.00
_cell.angle_beta   90.00
_cell.angle_gamma   90.00
#
_symmetry.space_group_name_H-M   'P 1'
#
loop_
_entity.id
_entity.type
_entity.pdbx_description
1 polymer ?
#
loop_
_entity_poly.entity_id
_entity_poly.type
_entity_poly.pdbx_seq_one_letter_code
_entity_poly.pdbx_strand_id
1 'polypeptide(L)'
;MQRTRDHDRDSSSWFAADEPGEVLLEIDSWTRYSLFSPLEWQPLFPAGGIVHLGPKREPYTVSMLHQLRCLDVIRDQLSRVKAERDEEPTRHCLNYLRQMLQCRGDLQLDAYQYAHKVGALHPHAVRRCKDWRVVYQKVAENHRLDPV
;
A
#
# COMPACT_ATOMS: atom_id res chain seq x y z
N MET A 1 1.47 31.95 3.72
CA MET A 1 2.26 30.72 3.96
C MET A 1 2.00 30.19 5.38
N GLN A 2 0.73 30.02 5.77
CA GLN A 2 0.32 29.71 7.16
C GLN A 2 -0.69 28.55 7.26
N ARG A 3 -1.13 28.02 6.10
CA ARG A 3 -2.20 27.02 6.01
C ARG A 3 -1.70 25.57 6.20
N THR A 4 -0.38 25.36 6.31
CA THR A 4 0.23 24.02 6.37
C THR A 4 0.53 23.54 7.79
N ARG A 5 0.81 24.45 8.75
CA ARG A 5 1.24 24.04 10.10
C ARG A 5 0.15 23.40 10.96
N ASP A 6 -1.10 23.83 10.83
CA ASP A 6 -2.22 23.23 11.58
C ASP A 6 -2.70 21.90 10.94
N HIS A 7 -2.68 21.79 9.61
CA HIS A 7 -3.01 20.54 8.90
C HIS A 7 -1.99 19.41 9.14
N ASP A 8 -0.69 19.73 9.20
CA ASP A 8 0.35 18.73 9.43
C ASP A 8 0.29 18.14 10.85
N ARG A 9 -0.13 18.92 11.85
CA ARG A 9 -0.25 18.44 13.24
C ARG A 9 -1.37 17.42 13.42
N ASP A 10 -2.53 17.68 12.82
CA ASP A 10 -3.71 16.82 13.01
C ASP A 10 -3.53 15.47 12.29
N SER A 11 -3.03 15.49 11.04
CA SER A 11 -2.79 14.28 10.25
C SER A 11 -1.66 13.38 10.78
N SER A 12 -0.57 13.95 11.30
CA SER A 12 0.55 13.18 11.87
C SER A 12 0.22 12.56 13.24
N SER A 13 -0.67 13.19 14.02
CA SER A 13 -1.06 12.70 15.34
C SER A 13 -2.03 11.52 15.30
N TRP A 14 -2.77 11.31 14.20
CA TRP A 14 -3.79 10.27 14.08
C TRP A 14 -3.25 8.84 14.29
N PHE A 15 -1.98 8.59 13.97
CA PHE A 15 -1.29 7.32 14.24
C PHE A 15 -0.30 7.36 15.41
N ALA A 16 -0.09 8.52 16.05
CA ALA A 16 1.01 8.71 17.00
C ALA A 16 0.90 7.89 18.30
N ALA A 17 -0.31 7.46 18.68
CA ALA A 17 -0.51 6.61 19.85
C ALA A 17 -0.41 5.10 19.55
N ASP A 18 -0.44 4.71 18.27
CA ASP A 18 -0.64 3.34 17.80
C ASP A 18 0.36 3.01 16.69
N GLU A 19 1.65 3.28 16.90
CA GLU A 19 2.67 2.93 15.91
C GLU A 19 2.68 1.42 15.64
N PRO A 20 2.70 0.99 14.36
CA PRO A 20 2.79 -0.42 14.02
C PRO A 20 4.00 -1.09 14.67
N GLY A 21 3.73 -2.15 15.44
CA GLY A 21 4.75 -3.06 15.96
C GLY A 21 5.48 -3.82 14.85
N GLU A 22 6.44 -4.66 15.21
CA GLU A 22 7.12 -5.53 14.26
C GLU A 22 6.49 -6.92 14.20
N VAL A 23 6.45 -7.49 12.99
CA VAL A 23 6.01 -8.86 12.72
C VAL A 23 6.99 -9.53 11.76
N LEU A 24 7.04 -10.86 11.80
CA LEU A 24 7.73 -11.65 10.80
C LEU A 24 6.74 -12.06 9.72
N LEU A 25 7.11 -11.85 8.46
CA LEU A 25 6.32 -12.24 7.29
C LEU A 25 7.17 -13.17 6.43
N GLU A 26 6.70 -14.39 6.20
CA GLU A 26 7.23 -15.25 5.15
C GLU A 26 6.71 -14.76 3.80
N ILE A 27 7.61 -14.50 2.85
CA ILE A 27 7.23 -14.16 1.48
C ILE A 27 6.52 -15.36 0.84
N ASP A 28 5.36 -15.10 0.23
CA ASP A 28 4.57 -16.09 -0.51
C ASP A 28 5.15 -16.32 -1.92
N SER A 29 5.05 -17.55 -2.41
CA SER A 29 5.42 -17.98 -3.76
C SER A 29 4.51 -17.42 -4.88
N TRP A 30 3.97 -16.21 -4.69
CA TRP A 30 3.10 -15.48 -5.63
C TRP A 30 1.85 -16.26 -6.05
N THR A 31 1.29 -17.05 -5.12
CA THR A 31 0.11 -17.89 -5.40
C THR A 31 -1.20 -17.11 -5.28
N ARG A 32 -1.18 -15.97 -4.59
CA ARG A 32 -2.30 -15.04 -4.46
C ARG A 32 -2.02 -13.72 -5.19
N TYR A 33 -3.05 -12.90 -5.34
CA TYR A 33 -2.98 -11.61 -6.01
C TYR A 33 -2.53 -11.74 -7.48
N SER A 34 -3.11 -12.70 -8.21
CA SER A 34 -2.83 -12.88 -9.63
C SER A 34 -3.26 -11.67 -10.47
N LEU A 35 -2.77 -11.58 -11.71
CA LEU A 35 -3.12 -10.52 -12.67
C LEU A 35 -4.64 -10.41 -12.91
N PHE A 36 -5.35 -11.55 -12.83
CA PHE A 36 -6.77 -11.68 -13.16
C PHE A 36 -7.66 -11.94 -11.93
N SER A 37 -7.16 -11.64 -10.72
CA SER A 37 -7.91 -11.82 -9.45
C SER A 37 -8.35 -10.48 -8.84
N PRO A 38 -9.14 -9.61 -9.51
CA PRO A 38 -9.47 -8.28 -9.00
C PRO A 38 -10.14 -8.30 -7.61
N LEU A 39 -10.88 -9.37 -7.30
CA LEU A 39 -11.54 -9.57 -6.00
C LEU A 39 -10.56 -9.82 -4.85
N GLU A 40 -9.33 -10.25 -5.13
CA GLU A 40 -8.27 -10.34 -4.12
C GLU A 40 -7.61 -8.97 -3.88
N TRP A 41 -7.47 -8.16 -4.93
CA TRP A 41 -6.81 -6.85 -4.86
C TRP A 41 -7.68 -5.75 -4.24
N GLN A 42 -8.97 -5.69 -4.61
CA GLN A 42 -9.88 -4.63 -4.15
C GLN A 42 -9.97 -4.46 -2.63
N PRO A 43 -10.02 -5.53 -1.80
CA PRO A 43 -10.09 -5.39 -0.35
C PRO A 43 -8.84 -4.79 0.31
N LEU A 44 -7.72 -4.67 -0.41
CA LEU A 44 -6.47 -4.12 0.12
C LEU A 44 -6.54 -2.62 0.44
N PHE A 45 -7.54 -1.90 -0.07
CA PHE A 45 -7.71 -0.46 0.15
C PHE A 45 -9.19 -0.14 0.39
N PRO A 46 -9.73 -0.49 1.58
CA PRO A 46 -11.14 -0.29 1.88
C PRO A 46 -11.57 1.17 1.70
N ALA A 47 -12.77 1.38 1.16
CA ALA A 47 -13.28 2.70 0.76
C ALA A 47 -12.31 3.52 -0.11
N GLY A 48 -11.53 2.86 -0.99
CA GLY A 48 -10.56 3.55 -1.84
C GLY A 48 -9.32 4.04 -1.10
N GLY A 49 -9.16 3.67 0.18
CA GLY A 49 -8.11 4.16 1.08
C GLY A 49 -8.31 5.59 1.55
N ILE A 50 -9.53 6.13 1.43
CA ILE A 50 -9.89 7.50 1.83
C ILE A 50 -10.35 7.49 3.29
N VAL A 51 -9.95 8.49 4.05
CA VAL A 51 -10.28 8.70 5.47
C VAL A 51 -10.63 10.17 5.67
N HIS A 52 -11.46 10.49 6.66
CA HIS A 52 -11.90 11.85 6.93
C HIS A 52 -11.41 12.33 8.28
N LEU A 53 -10.62 13.41 8.31
CA LEU A 53 -9.95 13.90 9.52
C LEU A 53 -10.36 15.35 9.85
N GLY A 54 -10.12 15.73 11.10
CA GLY A 54 -10.40 17.06 11.64
C GLY A 54 -11.88 17.41 11.78
N PRO A 55 -12.21 18.58 12.34
CA PRO A 55 -13.59 18.99 12.60
C PRO A 55 -14.47 19.11 11.34
N LYS A 56 -13.84 19.32 10.18
CA LYS A 56 -14.52 19.49 8.89
C LYS A 56 -14.61 18.21 8.06
N ARG A 57 -14.12 17.07 8.59
CA ARG A 57 -14.10 15.78 7.89
C ARG A 57 -13.42 15.88 6.52
N GLU A 58 -12.25 16.50 6.46
CA GLU A 58 -11.54 16.66 5.19
C GLU A 58 -10.99 15.31 4.72
N PRO A 59 -11.08 15.01 3.40
CA PRO A 59 -10.63 13.73 2.88
C PRO A 59 -9.11 13.67 2.76
N TYR A 60 -8.54 12.59 3.26
CA TYR A 60 -7.13 12.21 3.10
C TYR A 60 -7.05 10.78 2.59
N THR A 61 -5.89 10.38 2.07
CA THR A 61 -5.61 8.97 1.80
C THR A 61 -4.41 8.50 2.61
N VAL A 62 -4.54 7.32 3.23
CA VAL A 62 -3.42 6.68 3.91
C VAL A 62 -2.41 6.26 2.84
N SER A 63 -1.18 6.77 2.92
CA SER A 63 -0.15 6.52 1.88
C SER A 63 0.08 5.03 1.61
N MET A 64 0.02 4.17 2.63
CA MET A 64 0.14 2.71 2.46
C MET A 64 -1.00 2.14 1.59
N LEU A 65 -2.25 2.58 1.82
CA LEU A 65 -3.40 2.14 1.02
C LEU A 65 -3.37 2.73 -0.40
N HIS A 66 -2.86 3.95 -0.57
CA HIS A 66 -2.65 4.53 -1.90
C HIS A 66 -1.64 3.71 -2.71
N GLN A 67 -0.54 3.27 -2.10
CA GLN A 67 0.42 2.38 -2.76
C GLN A 67 -0.23 1.07 -3.21
N LEU A 68 -1.06 0.44 -2.38
CA LEU A 68 -1.79 -0.79 -2.74
C LEU A 68 -2.79 -0.56 -3.88
N ARG A 69 -3.52 0.56 -3.86
CA ARG A 69 -4.41 0.96 -4.95
C ARG A 69 -3.64 1.19 -6.26
N CYS A 70 -2.47 1.84 -6.20
CA CYS A 70 -1.61 2.03 -7.36
C CYS A 70 -1.17 0.70 -7.98
N LEU A 71 -0.90 -0.33 -7.17
CA LEU A 71 -0.59 -1.67 -7.68
C LEU A 71 -1.80 -2.28 -8.41
N ASP A 72 -3.01 -2.15 -7.89
CA ASP A 72 -4.23 -2.65 -8.56
C ASP A 72 -4.52 -1.88 -9.87
N VAL A 73 -4.27 -0.57 -9.92
CA VAL A 73 -4.36 0.22 -11.16
C VAL A 73 -3.40 -0.31 -12.21
N ILE A 74 -2.13 -0.56 -11.85
CA ILE A 74 -1.14 -1.10 -12.79
C ILE A 74 -1.55 -2.50 -13.25
N ARG A 75 -1.98 -3.37 -12.33
CA ARG A 75 -2.49 -4.71 -12.63
C ARG A 75 -3.65 -4.65 -13.63
N ASP A 76 -4.64 -3.78 -13.38
CA ASP A 76 -5.80 -3.60 -14.24
C ASP A 76 -5.37 -3.25 -15.67
N GLN A 77 -4.45 -2.29 -15.82
CA GLN A 77 -3.92 -1.89 -17.12
C GLN A 77 -3.13 -3.01 -17.82
N LEU A 78 -2.39 -3.82 -17.07
CA LEU A 78 -1.69 -4.99 -17.61
C LEU A 78 -2.64 -6.12 -18.04
N SER A 79 -3.80 -6.25 -17.39
CA SER A 79 -4.81 -7.27 -17.70
C SER A 79 -5.62 -6.99 -18.98
N ARG A 80 -5.59 -5.75 -19.47
CA ARG A 80 -6.30 -5.30 -20.67
C ARG A 80 -5.47 -5.53 -21.94
N VAL A 81 -6.16 -5.64 -23.08
CA VAL A 81 -5.53 -5.58 -24.40
C VAL A 81 -4.94 -4.19 -24.64
N LYS A 82 -3.84 -4.09 -25.41
CA LYS A 82 -3.09 -2.84 -25.58
C LYS A 82 -3.96 -1.64 -26.01
N ALA A 83 -4.96 -1.87 -26.88
CA ALA A 83 -5.84 -0.83 -27.39
C ALA A 83 -6.76 -0.20 -26.33
N GLU A 84 -6.98 -0.88 -25.20
CA GLU A 84 -7.85 -0.45 -24.10
C GLU A 84 -7.08 0.11 -22.90
N ARG A 85 -5.74 0.15 -22.98
CA ARG A 85 -4.89 0.62 -21.88
C ARG A 85 -4.86 2.14 -21.84
N ASP A 86 -4.94 2.66 -20.63
CA ASP A 86 -4.64 4.05 -20.30
C ASP A 86 -3.26 4.15 -19.64
N GLU A 87 -2.35 4.84 -20.33
CA GLU A 87 -0.98 5.03 -19.88
C GLU A 87 -0.87 6.08 -18.76
N GLU A 88 -1.82 7.02 -18.66
CA GLU A 88 -1.73 8.13 -17.70
C GLU A 88 -1.78 7.62 -16.25
N PRO A 89 -2.78 6.83 -15.82
CA PRO A 89 -2.85 6.30 -14.46
C PRO A 89 -1.67 5.39 -14.15
N THR A 90 -1.21 4.60 -15.14
CA THR A 90 -0.06 3.71 -15.00
C THR A 90 1.21 4.51 -14.72
N ARG A 91 1.47 5.55 -15.52
CA ARG A 91 2.65 6.42 -15.36
C ARG A 91 2.63 7.15 -14.01
N HIS A 92 1.47 7.66 -13.60
CA HIS A 92 1.28 8.27 -12.29
C HIS A 92 1.64 7.28 -11.16
N CYS A 93 1.02 6.09 -11.19
CA CYS A 93 1.19 5.06 -10.16
C CYS A 93 2.65 4.56 -10.09
N LEU A 94 3.29 4.31 -11.23
CA LEU A 94 4.70 3.91 -11.28
C LEU A 94 5.62 4.98 -10.66
N ASN A 95 5.40 6.26 -10.96
CA ASN A 95 6.21 7.32 -10.38
C ASN A 95 5.94 7.52 -8.88
N TYR A 96 4.70 7.34 -8.42
CA TYR A 96 4.37 7.38 -6.99
C TYR A 96 5.03 6.23 -6.23
N LEU A 97 4.89 4.99 -6.71
CA LEU A 97 5.51 3.81 -6.10
C LEU A 97 7.03 3.90 -6.06
N ARG A 98 7.66 4.37 -7.14
CA ARG A 98 9.11 4.63 -7.20
C ARG A 98 9.56 5.57 -6.08
N GLN A 99 8.84 6.68 -5.87
CA GLN A 99 9.18 7.65 -4.82
C GLN A 99 8.96 7.06 -3.43
N MET A 100 7.85 6.34 -3.21
CA MET A 100 7.57 5.74 -1.90
C MET A 100 8.57 4.66 -1.52
N LEU A 101 9.01 3.83 -2.47
CA LEU A 101 10.09 2.86 -2.28
C LEU A 101 11.41 3.54 -1.90
N GLN A 102 11.71 4.73 -2.44
CA GLN A 102 12.92 5.48 -2.07
C GLN A 102 12.81 6.09 -0.67
N CYS A 103 11.61 6.49 -0.24
CA CYS A 103 11.40 7.07 1.09
C CYS A 103 11.46 6.03 2.21
N ARG A 104 11.07 4.77 1.95
CA ARG A 104 10.93 3.71 2.97
C ARG A 104 11.44 2.34 2.49
N GLY A 105 12.55 2.33 1.77
CA GLY A 105 13.10 1.13 1.15
C GLY A 105 13.43 0.04 2.16
N ASP A 106 13.15 -1.22 1.78
CA ASP A 106 13.59 -2.39 2.52
C ASP A 106 15.09 -2.63 2.27
N LEU A 107 15.87 -2.76 3.35
CA LEU A 107 17.31 -3.00 3.31
C LEU A 107 17.68 -4.47 3.55
N GLN A 108 16.70 -5.36 3.74
CA GLN A 108 16.96 -6.80 3.86
C GLN A 108 17.52 -7.37 2.57
N LEU A 109 18.53 -8.23 2.69
CA LEU A 109 19.17 -8.87 1.55
C LEU A 109 18.37 -10.08 1.07
N ASP A 110 18.24 -10.22 -0.25
CA ASP A 110 17.73 -11.43 -0.86
C ASP A 110 18.85 -12.45 -1.10
N ALA A 111 18.69 -13.64 -0.52
CA ALA A 111 19.65 -14.72 -0.67
C ALA A 111 19.63 -15.26 -2.10
N TYR A 112 20.76 -15.10 -2.79
CA TYR A 112 20.95 -15.53 -4.17
C TYR A 112 21.32 -17.02 -4.25
N GLN A 113 20.53 -17.82 -4.96
CA GLN A 113 20.68 -19.29 -5.01
C GLN A 113 21.30 -19.76 -6.34
N TYR A 114 22.60 -19.49 -6.56
CA TYR A 114 23.25 -19.78 -7.85
C TYR A 114 23.45 -21.27 -8.16
N ALA A 115 23.46 -22.13 -7.13
CA ALA A 115 23.86 -23.52 -7.27
C ALA A 115 22.87 -24.38 -8.08
N HIS A 116 21.62 -23.93 -8.30
CA HIS A 116 20.56 -24.79 -8.80
C HIS A 116 19.98 -24.39 -10.17
N LYS A 117 20.41 -23.26 -10.77
CA LYS A 117 19.90 -22.72 -12.06
C LYS A 117 18.35 -22.59 -12.18
N VAL A 118 17.64 -22.80 -11.09
CA VAL A 118 16.18 -22.72 -10.95
C VAL A 118 15.92 -21.94 -9.67
N GLY A 119 15.18 -20.82 -9.75
CA GLY A 119 14.88 -19.95 -8.62
C GLY A 119 16.09 -19.14 -8.15
N ALA A 120 16.36 -18.00 -8.80
CA ALA A 120 17.52 -17.17 -8.47
C ALA A 120 17.52 -16.60 -7.04
N LEU A 121 16.35 -16.51 -6.40
CA LEU A 121 16.13 -15.97 -5.07
C LEU A 121 15.36 -16.96 -4.20
N HIS A 122 15.59 -16.93 -2.88
CA HIS A 122 14.84 -17.75 -1.93
C HIS A 122 13.34 -17.37 -1.93
N PRO A 123 12.42 -18.27 -2.34
CA PRO A 123 11.01 -17.92 -2.55
C PRO A 123 10.23 -17.69 -1.26
N HIS A 124 10.74 -18.19 -0.11
CA HIS A 124 10.08 -18.14 1.19
C HIS A 124 10.91 -17.40 2.24
N ALA A 125 11.58 -16.32 1.84
CA ALA A 125 12.41 -15.56 2.78
C ALA A 125 11.54 -14.92 3.87
N VAL A 126 12.01 -14.95 5.12
CA VAL A 126 11.33 -14.29 6.23
C VAL A 126 11.80 -12.85 6.35
N ARG A 127 10.85 -11.92 6.28
CA ARG A 127 11.07 -10.47 6.39
C ARG A 127 10.58 -9.94 7.73
N ARG A 128 11.23 -8.88 8.23
CA ARG A 128 10.80 -8.12 9.40
C ARG A 128 9.98 -6.93 8.90
N CYS A 129 8.68 -6.98 9.13
CA CYS A 129 7.73 -6.00 8.62
C CYS A 129 7.07 -5.23 9.75
N LYS A 130 6.38 -4.13 9.40
CA LYS A 130 5.48 -3.42 10.30
C LYS A 130 4.09 -4.07 10.30
N ASP A 131 3.46 -4.15 11.47
CA ASP A 131 2.12 -4.69 11.63
C ASP A 131 1.05 -3.70 11.18
N TRP A 132 0.73 -3.74 9.89
CA TRP A 132 -0.26 -2.83 9.30
C TRP A 132 -1.72 -3.11 9.72
N ARG A 133 -2.00 -4.17 10.50
CA ARG A 133 -3.37 -4.45 10.99
C ARG A 133 -3.93 -3.30 11.81
N VAL A 134 -3.08 -2.63 12.60
CA VAL A 134 -3.45 -1.44 13.38
C VAL A 134 -3.94 -0.30 12.48
N VAL A 135 -3.32 -0.11 11.31
CA VAL A 135 -3.76 0.91 10.34
C VAL A 135 -5.14 0.56 9.76
N TYR A 136 -5.38 -0.70 9.40
CA TYR A 136 -6.71 -1.13 8.93
C TYR A 136 -7.79 -0.94 10.00
N GLN A 137 -7.47 -1.20 11.28
CA GLN A 137 -8.40 -0.96 12.39
C GLN A 137 -8.76 0.52 12.49
N LYS A 138 -7.78 1.42 12.45
CA LYS A 138 -8.02 2.87 12.47
C LYS A 138 -8.83 3.37 11.30
N VAL A 139 -8.57 2.85 10.10
CA VAL A 139 -9.37 3.18 8.91
C VAL A 139 -10.82 2.73 9.09
N ALA A 140 -11.05 1.52 9.59
CA ALA A 140 -12.39 1.03 9.87
C ALA A 140 -13.12 1.85 10.95
N GLU A 141 -12.41 2.25 12.02
CA GLU A 141 -12.95 3.16 13.05
C GLU A 141 -13.34 4.51 12.44
N ASN A 142 -12.48 5.07 11.59
CA ASN A 142 -12.76 6.34 10.91
C ASN A 142 -14.03 6.27 10.04
N HIS A 143 -14.24 5.15 9.32
CA HIS A 143 -15.43 4.94 8.51
C HIS A 143 -16.69 4.68 9.33
N ARG A 144 -16.60 4.03 10.50
CA ARG A 144 -17.77 3.86 11.38
C ARG A 144 -18.29 5.18 11.93
N LEU A 145 -17.40 6.15 12.12
CA LEU A 145 -17.74 7.51 12.53
C LEU A 145 -18.25 8.38 11.36
N ASP A 146 -18.34 7.81 10.16
CA ASP A 146 -18.87 8.43 8.96
C ASP A 146 -20.11 7.64 8.48
N PRO A 147 -21.30 7.90 9.03
CA PRO A 147 -22.50 7.37 8.40
C PRO A 147 -22.63 8.07 7.04
N VAL A 148 -22.40 7.28 5.97
CA VAL A 148 -22.76 7.65 4.59
C VAL A 148 -24.20 8.12 4.54
#